data_AF-S2JKN5-F1
#
_entry.id   AF-S2JKN5-F1
#
_cell.length_a   1.000
_cell.length_b   1.000
_cell.length_c   1.000
_cell.angle_alpha   90.00
_cell.angle_beta   90.00
_cell.angle_gamma   90.00
#
_symmetry.space_group_name_H-M   'P 1'
#
loop_
_entity.id
_entity.type
_entity.pdbx_description
1 polymer ?
#
loop_
_entity_poly.entity_id
_entity_poly.type
_entity_poly.pdbx_seq_one_letter_code
_entity_poly.pdbx_strand_id
1 'polypeptide(L)'
;MQINIDTTIAMPCPSLMVHVVDATGQRTRLTDDLKLIPAEFSARTATKYRQIDDPKYIHEIIQAASGKQYNHEIANDMGACRLYGSLNVNKVASNLHITSDGHGYASNQHTSHDLLNFTHRIDEFSFGQLYPNLINPLDNSIEISETHFEIFQYAISVVPTTYVDRRNNVLLTNQYAVTDSHKRFKEGHTVPGIFFKYDIEPISVQISETRQQSFLHFLVRLCGIIGGSAVTVGAIYRLINFALTGGREDPKLYTATHNMMRGV
;
A
#
# COMPACT_ATOMS: atom_id res chain seq x y z
N MET A 1 -18.63 2.55 -5.30
CA MET A 1 -17.26 2.61 -4.75
C MET A 1 -16.51 3.65 -5.53
N GLN A 2 -15.79 4.53 -4.85
CA GLN A 2 -14.92 5.49 -5.52
C GLN A 2 -13.60 4.78 -5.86
N ILE A 3 -13.15 4.89 -7.10
CA ILE A 3 -11.81 4.47 -7.55
C ILE A 3 -11.06 5.73 -7.91
N ASN A 4 -9.87 5.93 -7.37
CA ASN A 4 -8.97 7.00 -7.79
C ASN A 4 -7.87 6.36 -8.64
N ILE A 5 -7.63 6.96 -9.80
CA ILE A 5 -6.62 6.49 -10.75
C ILE A 5 -5.80 7.68 -11.22
N ASP A 6 -4.50 7.50 -11.28
CA ASP A 6 -3.53 8.36 -11.96
C ASP A 6 -2.50 7.46 -12.64
N THR A 7 -2.57 7.37 -13.96
CA THR A 7 -1.71 6.51 -14.76
C THR A 7 -1.25 7.22 -16.02
N THR A 8 0.01 7.02 -16.39
CA THR A 8 0.59 7.57 -17.61
C THR A 8 0.93 6.42 -18.56
N ILE A 9 0.38 6.44 -19.76
CA ILE A 9 0.52 5.39 -20.77
C ILE A 9 1.27 5.95 -21.97
N ALA A 10 2.22 5.21 -22.53
CA ALA A 10 3.07 5.59 -23.66
C ALA A 10 2.35 5.59 -25.02
N MET A 11 1.12 6.13 -25.05
CA MET A 11 0.31 6.31 -26.26
C MET A 11 -0.37 7.67 -26.25
N PRO A 12 -0.69 8.24 -27.43
CA PRO A 12 -1.45 9.48 -27.54
C PRO A 12 -2.86 9.36 -26.93
N CYS A 13 -3.31 10.41 -26.24
CA CYS A 13 -4.64 10.43 -25.60
C CYS A 13 -5.83 10.11 -26.53
N PRO A 14 -5.90 10.60 -27.79
CA PRO A 14 -7.03 10.30 -28.67
C PRO A 14 -7.15 8.81 -29.02
N SER A 15 -6.06 8.06 -28.89
CA SER A 15 -6.02 6.64 -29.21
C SER A 15 -6.45 5.75 -28.04
N LEU A 16 -6.63 6.29 -26.84
CA LEU A 16 -6.97 5.53 -25.64
C LEU A 16 -8.47 5.59 -25.33
N MET A 17 -9.02 4.45 -24.93
CA MET A 17 -10.39 4.31 -24.46
C MET A 17 -10.41 3.61 -23.11
N VAL A 18 -11.23 4.14 -22.20
CA VAL A 18 -11.44 3.56 -20.87
C VAL A 18 -12.89 3.10 -20.75
N HIS A 19 -13.05 1.82 -20.45
CA HIS A 19 -14.34 1.16 -20.26
C HIS A 19 -14.34 0.36 -18.95
N VAL A 20 -15.50 0.20 -18.34
CA VAL A 20 -15.70 -0.74 -17.24
C VAL A 20 -16.78 -1.74 -17.62
N VAL A 21 -16.51 -3.01 -17.34
CA VAL A 21 -17.49 -4.09 -17.43
C VAL A 21 -17.74 -4.63 -16.03
N ASP A 22 -18.96 -4.50 -15.54
CA ASP A 22 -19.32 -5.04 -14.23
C ASP A 22 -19.77 -6.50 -14.30
N ALA A 23 -19.94 -7.14 -13.13
CA ALA A 23 -20.43 -8.51 -13.02
C ALA A 23 -21.84 -8.72 -13.59
N THR A 24 -22.62 -7.66 -13.77
CA THR A 24 -23.93 -7.73 -14.41
C THR A 24 -23.84 -7.77 -15.93
N GLY A 25 -22.63 -7.56 -16.47
CA GLY A 25 -22.37 -7.47 -17.91
C GLY A 25 -22.62 -6.08 -18.49
N GLN A 26 -22.94 -5.09 -17.65
CA GLN A 26 -23.11 -3.71 -18.09
C GLN A 26 -21.74 -3.13 -18.47
N ARG A 27 -21.68 -2.58 -19.68
CA ARG A 27 -20.49 -1.91 -20.22
C ARG A 27 -20.70 -0.41 -20.15
N THR A 28 -19.86 0.27 -19.38
CA THR A 28 -19.92 1.72 -19.20
C THR A 28 -18.64 2.33 -19.74
N ARG A 29 -18.76 3.29 -20.66
CA ARG A 29 -17.62 4.09 -21.12
C ARG A 29 -17.30 5.12 -20.04
N LEU A 30 -16.08 5.10 -19.52
CA LEU A 30 -15.61 6.00 -18.46
C LEU A 30 -14.58 7.02 -18.97
N THR A 31 -14.36 7.06 -20.29
CA THR A 31 -13.39 7.97 -20.90
C THR A 31 -13.73 9.43 -20.64
N ASP A 32 -15.03 9.76 -20.61
CA ASP A 32 -15.51 11.14 -20.42
C ASP A 32 -15.51 11.58 -18.94
N ASP A 33 -15.49 10.61 -18.01
CA ASP A 33 -15.45 10.86 -16.56
C ASP A 33 -14.01 11.11 -16.05
N LEU A 34 -13.01 10.80 -16.88
CA LEU A 34 -11.59 10.94 -16.55
C LEU A 34 -10.96 12.08 -17.35
N LYS A 35 -9.91 12.67 -16.79
CA LYS A 35 -9.11 13.66 -17.49
C LYS A 35 -7.96 12.98 -18.19
N LEU A 36 -7.91 13.11 -19.51
CA LEU A 36 -6.81 12.66 -20.36
C LEU A 36 -6.02 13.89 -20.81
N ILE A 37 -4.75 13.98 -20.39
CA ILE A 37 -3.86 15.07 -20.78
C ILE A 37 -2.62 14.51 -21.48
N PRO A 38 -2.17 15.12 -22.60
CA PRO A 38 -0.89 14.78 -23.20
C PRO A 38 0.24 14.96 -22.19
N ALA A 39 1.16 14.00 -22.14
CA ALA A 39 2.25 13.98 -21.19
C ALA A 39 3.51 13.39 -21.82
N GLU A 40 4.68 13.74 -21.28
CA GLU A 40 5.93 13.05 -21.58
C GLU A 40 5.99 11.74 -20.78
N PHE A 41 6.55 10.69 -21.38
CA PHE A 41 6.75 9.44 -20.67
C PHE A 41 8.14 9.39 -20.05
N SER A 42 8.19 9.47 -18.72
CA SER A 42 9.43 9.32 -17.96
C SER A 42 9.30 8.25 -16.88
N ALA A 43 10.25 7.33 -16.79
CA ALA A 43 10.30 6.32 -15.74
C ALA A 43 11.02 6.79 -14.46
N ARG A 44 11.50 8.05 -14.41
CA ARG A 44 12.47 8.61 -13.43
C ARG A 44 12.19 8.36 -11.93
N THR A 45 10.98 7.97 -11.54
CA THR A 45 10.60 7.73 -10.13
C THR A 45 9.90 6.39 -9.89
N ALA A 46 9.58 5.62 -10.94
CA ALA A 46 8.78 4.40 -10.79
C ALA A 46 9.64 3.15 -10.63
N THR A 47 9.11 2.20 -9.85
CA THR A 47 9.71 0.88 -9.63
C THR A 47 8.92 -0.19 -10.35
N LYS A 48 9.57 -1.15 -11.00
CA LYS A 48 8.86 -2.30 -11.58
C LYS A 48 8.11 -3.04 -10.48
N TYR A 49 6.82 -3.37 -10.70
CA TYR A 49 6.06 -4.12 -9.72
C TYR A 49 6.70 -5.50 -9.52
N ARG A 50 6.80 -5.94 -8.27
CA ARG A 50 7.33 -7.25 -7.92
C ARG A 50 6.37 -7.89 -6.94
N GLN A 51 5.74 -8.99 -7.36
CA GLN A 51 4.92 -9.79 -6.45
C GLN A 51 5.81 -10.32 -5.32
N ILE A 52 5.43 -10.01 -4.08
CA ILE A 52 6.17 -10.46 -2.89
C ILE A 52 5.67 -11.86 -2.56
N ASP A 53 6.46 -12.88 -2.90
CA ASP A 53 6.07 -14.29 -2.76
C ASP A 53 6.19 -14.85 -1.31
N ASP A 54 6.64 -14.07 -0.32
CA ASP A 54 6.74 -14.50 1.08
C ASP A 54 6.52 -13.32 2.06
N PRO A 55 5.58 -13.37 3.04
CA PRO A 55 5.32 -12.26 3.97
C PRO A 55 6.36 -12.11 5.09
N LYS A 56 7.61 -12.52 4.85
CA LYS A 56 8.69 -12.36 5.83
C LYS A 56 9.44 -11.05 5.61
N TYR A 57 9.01 -10.08 6.40
CA TYR A 57 9.67 -8.84 6.81
C TYR A 57 9.28 -7.57 6.04
N ILE A 58 8.74 -6.63 6.82
CA ILE A 58 8.55 -5.20 6.51
C ILE A 58 9.85 -4.55 5.95
N HIS A 59 11.02 -5.09 6.29
CA HIS A 59 12.29 -4.64 5.72
C HIS A 59 12.42 -4.89 4.21
N GLU A 60 11.83 -5.95 3.67
CA GLU A 60 11.84 -6.23 2.24
C GLU A 60 10.90 -5.26 1.50
N ILE A 61 9.80 -4.85 2.12
CA ILE A 61 8.91 -3.78 1.62
C ILE A 61 9.68 -2.44 1.57
N ILE A 62 10.41 -2.08 2.62
CA ILE A 62 11.24 -0.85 2.65
C ILE A 62 12.36 -0.92 1.60
N GLN A 63 12.96 -2.10 1.39
CA GLN A 63 14.02 -2.30 0.42
C GLN A 63 13.51 -2.34 -1.03
N ALA A 64 12.31 -2.87 -1.26
CA ALA A 64 11.61 -2.82 -2.55
C ALA A 64 11.10 -1.41 -2.88
N ALA A 65 10.61 -0.67 -1.88
CA ALA A 65 10.31 0.76 -1.99
C ALA A 65 11.58 1.61 -2.22
N SER A 66 12.74 1.12 -1.75
CA SER A 66 14.08 1.63 -2.08
C SER A 66 14.60 1.12 -3.43
N GLY A 67 13.75 0.51 -4.26
CA GLY A 67 14.10 -0.08 -5.55
C GLY A 67 14.84 0.90 -6.48
N LYS A 68 15.74 0.36 -7.30
CA LYS A 68 16.50 1.11 -8.31
C LYS A 68 15.54 2.00 -9.12
N GLN A 69 15.81 3.29 -9.15
CA GLN A 69 15.15 4.22 -10.07
C GLN A 69 15.39 3.78 -11.51
N TYR A 70 14.31 3.52 -12.24
CA TYR A 70 14.37 3.19 -13.66
C TYR A 70 14.48 4.50 -14.46
N ASN A 71 15.69 4.86 -14.89
CA ASN A 71 15.89 6.10 -15.65
C ASN A 71 15.72 5.83 -17.15
N HIS A 72 14.46 5.69 -17.61
CA HIS A 72 14.14 5.49 -19.01
C HIS A 72 13.14 6.57 -19.48
N GLU A 73 13.53 7.34 -20.48
CA GLU A 73 12.64 8.23 -21.23
C GLU A 73 12.14 7.45 -22.44
N ILE A 74 10.83 7.24 -22.52
CA ILE A 74 10.22 6.43 -23.59
C ILE A 74 9.59 7.34 -24.66
N ALA A 75 9.13 8.52 -24.28
CA ALA A 75 8.56 9.49 -25.20
C ALA A 75 8.84 10.92 -24.71
N ASN A 76 9.60 11.68 -25.51
CA ASN A 76 9.96 13.08 -25.22
C ASN A 76 9.05 14.11 -25.94
N ASP A 77 8.18 13.68 -26.87
CA ASP A 77 7.34 14.56 -27.70
C ASP A 77 5.87 14.62 -27.25
N MET A 78 5.59 14.53 -25.94
CA MET A 78 4.21 14.35 -25.41
C MET A 78 3.45 13.16 -26.05
N GLY A 79 4.19 12.13 -26.47
CA GLY A 79 3.64 10.91 -27.09
C GLY A 79 2.93 9.97 -26.11
N ALA A 80 2.80 10.38 -24.84
CA ALA A 80 2.09 9.66 -23.81
C ALA A 80 0.84 10.42 -23.35
N CYS A 81 -0.02 9.70 -22.64
CA CYS A 81 -1.23 10.23 -22.08
C CYS A 81 -1.28 9.94 -20.60
N ARG A 82 -1.47 11.00 -19.80
CA ARG A 82 -1.79 10.87 -18.39
C ARG A 82 -3.30 10.90 -18.21
N LEU A 83 -3.81 9.79 -17.68
CA LEU A 83 -5.19 9.56 -17.31
C LEU A 83 -5.30 9.70 -15.79
N TYR A 84 -6.09 10.66 -15.31
CA TYR A 84 -6.31 10.83 -13.88
C TYR A 84 -7.72 11.26 -13.52
N GLY A 85 -8.18 10.86 -12.34
CA GLY A 85 -9.48 11.24 -11.80
C GLY A 85 -10.03 10.26 -10.78
N SER A 86 -11.27 10.53 -10.36
CA SER A 86 -12.02 9.67 -9.46
C SER A 86 -13.30 9.20 -10.13
N LEU A 87 -13.52 7.89 -10.14
CA LEU A 87 -14.68 7.24 -10.73
C LEU A 87 -15.59 6.68 -9.65
N ASN A 88 -16.91 6.84 -9.82
CA ASN A 88 -17.88 6.19 -8.96
C ASN A 88 -18.47 4.98 -9.69
N VAL A 89 -18.01 3.79 -9.32
CA VAL A 89 -18.45 2.51 -9.91
C VAL A 89 -19.37 1.75 -8.95
N ASN A 90 -20.08 0.74 -9.44
CA ASN A 90 -20.88 -0.14 -8.58
C ASN A 90 -19.97 -0.95 -7.63
N LYS A 91 -20.47 -1.29 -6.43
CA LYS A 91 -19.77 -2.14 -5.44
C LYS A 91 -19.93 -3.62 -5.80
N VAL A 92 -19.47 -4.00 -6.98
CA VAL A 92 -19.52 -5.38 -7.51
C VAL A 92 -18.21 -5.70 -8.21
N ALA A 93 -17.90 -6.98 -8.35
CA ALA A 93 -16.78 -7.44 -9.16
C ALA A 93 -16.87 -6.80 -10.56
N SER A 94 -15.78 -6.19 -11.03
CA SER A 94 -15.76 -5.56 -12.35
C SER A 94 -14.36 -5.60 -12.96
N ASN A 95 -14.29 -5.28 -14.24
CA ASN A 95 -13.07 -5.23 -15.00
C ASN A 95 -12.96 -3.89 -15.73
N LEU A 96 -11.99 -3.07 -15.34
CA LEU A 96 -11.67 -1.81 -15.99
C LEU A 96 -10.66 -2.07 -17.11
N HIS A 97 -11.04 -1.68 -18.31
CA HIS A 97 -10.29 -1.89 -19.53
C HIS A 97 -9.75 -0.54 -20.00
N ILE A 98 -8.43 -0.45 -20.15
CA ILE A 98 -7.78 0.63 -20.88
C ILE A 98 -7.20 0.01 -22.15
N THR A 99 -7.88 0.26 -23.26
CA THR A 99 -7.53 -0.30 -24.57
C THR A 99 -7.35 0.83 -25.57
N SER A 100 -6.80 0.53 -26.74
CA SER A 100 -6.78 1.50 -27.82
C SER A 100 -8.05 1.47 -28.66
N ASP A 101 -8.28 2.55 -29.39
CA ASP A 101 -9.45 2.69 -30.25
C ASP A 101 -9.44 1.63 -31.37
N GLY A 102 -10.55 0.91 -31.51
CA GLY A 102 -10.71 -0.22 -32.43
C GLY A 102 -10.08 -1.56 -31.98
N HIS A 103 -9.48 -1.64 -30.79
CA HIS A 103 -8.75 -2.83 -30.30
C HIS A 103 -9.36 -3.51 -29.07
N GLY A 104 -10.67 -3.37 -28.86
CA GLY A 104 -11.38 -4.04 -27.77
C GLY A 104 -12.88 -3.84 -27.76
N TYR A 105 -13.27 -2.61 -28.08
CA TYR A 105 -14.64 -2.22 -28.31
C TYR A 105 -14.78 -1.77 -29.75
N ALA A 106 -15.93 -2.07 -30.36
CA ALA A 106 -16.21 -1.63 -31.72
C ALA A 106 -16.22 -0.10 -31.76
N SER A 107 -15.43 0.47 -32.66
CA SER A 107 -15.34 1.90 -32.91
C SER A 107 -15.19 2.16 -34.40
N ASN A 108 -15.53 3.38 -34.81
CA ASN A 108 -15.40 3.82 -36.21
C ASN A 108 -13.96 4.15 -36.58
N GLN A 109 -13.08 4.24 -35.59
CA GLN A 109 -11.67 4.49 -35.75
C GLN A 109 -10.89 3.27 -35.25
N HIS A 110 -9.76 2.99 -35.91
CA HIS A 110 -8.91 1.86 -35.56
C HIS A 110 -7.46 2.36 -35.53
N THR A 111 -6.88 2.31 -34.35
CA THR A 111 -5.48 2.70 -34.13
C THR A 111 -4.56 1.74 -34.89
N SER A 112 -3.58 2.28 -35.60
CA SER A 112 -2.56 1.46 -36.27
C SER A 112 -1.82 0.60 -35.25
N HIS A 113 -1.51 -0.64 -35.63
CA HIS A 113 -0.88 -1.60 -34.73
C HIS A 113 0.54 -1.17 -34.32
N ASP A 114 1.26 -0.51 -35.23
CA ASP A 114 2.61 0.01 -34.99
C ASP A 114 2.64 1.17 -33.96
N LEU A 115 1.48 1.75 -33.64
CA LEU A 115 1.35 2.82 -32.65
C LEU A 115 0.94 2.29 -31.27
N LEU A 116 0.69 0.99 -31.13
CA LEU A 116 0.26 0.39 -29.86
C LEU A 116 1.46 0.22 -28.93
N ASN A 117 1.44 0.95 -27.81
CA ASN A 117 2.47 0.83 -26.79
C ASN A 117 1.86 0.95 -25.40
N PHE A 118 1.49 -0.19 -24.82
CA PHE A 118 0.88 -0.24 -23.48
C PHE A 118 1.91 -0.14 -22.34
N THR A 119 3.12 0.37 -22.62
CA THR A 119 4.04 0.76 -21.55
C THR A 119 3.37 1.82 -20.69
N HIS A 120 3.31 1.58 -19.38
CA HIS A 120 2.56 2.45 -18.49
C HIS A 120 3.18 2.53 -17.11
N ARG A 121 2.92 3.65 -16.45
CA ARG A 121 3.29 3.92 -15.07
C ARG A 121 2.03 4.26 -14.29
N ILE A 122 1.84 3.60 -13.17
CA ILE A 122 0.74 3.85 -12.24
C ILE A 122 1.30 4.74 -11.13
N ASP A 123 0.87 6.00 -11.11
CA ASP A 123 1.28 6.96 -10.10
C ASP A 123 0.41 6.79 -8.84
N GLU A 124 -0.91 6.66 -9.02
CA GLU A 124 -1.86 6.37 -7.95
C GLU A 124 -2.94 5.38 -8.43
N PHE A 125 -3.23 4.36 -7.61
CA PHE A 125 -4.43 3.55 -7.79
C PHE A 125 -5.01 3.18 -6.43
N SER A 126 -6.19 3.73 -6.10
CA SER A 126 -6.76 3.58 -4.76
C SER A 126 -8.29 3.44 -4.77
N PHE A 127 -8.84 2.87 -3.69
CA PHE A 127 -10.27 2.63 -3.53
C PHE A 127 -10.83 3.41 -2.32
N GLY A 128 -11.61 4.45 -2.56
CA GLY A 128 -12.22 5.27 -1.52
C GLY A 128 -11.30 6.40 -1.05
N GLN A 129 -11.40 6.75 0.23
CA GLN A 129 -10.64 7.85 0.82
C GLN A 129 -9.31 7.37 1.40
N LEU A 130 -8.24 8.15 1.19
CA LEU A 130 -6.93 7.88 1.75
C LEU A 130 -6.93 8.07 3.28
N TYR A 131 -6.16 7.24 3.99
CA TYR A 131 -5.88 7.42 5.41
C TYR A 131 -4.37 7.27 5.68
N PRO A 132 -3.86 7.79 6.82
CA PRO A 132 -2.43 7.72 7.13
C PRO A 132 -1.93 6.27 7.17
N ASN A 133 -0.74 6.03 6.61
CA ASN A 133 -0.10 4.71 6.53
C ASN A 133 -0.79 3.69 5.61
N LEU A 134 -1.78 4.10 4.80
CA LEU A 134 -2.24 3.28 3.69
C LEU A 134 -1.15 3.20 2.63
N ILE A 135 -0.74 1.99 2.27
CA ILE A 135 0.21 1.73 1.19
C ILE A 135 -0.55 0.92 0.15
N ASN A 136 -0.75 1.49 -1.04
CA ASN A 136 -1.37 0.76 -2.14
C ASN A 136 -0.30 0.01 -2.94
N PRO A 137 -0.49 -1.27 -3.25
CA PRO A 137 0.51 -2.07 -3.97
C PRO A 137 0.91 -1.59 -5.38
N LEU A 138 0.04 -0.85 -6.07
CA LEU A 138 0.30 -0.37 -7.44
C LEU A 138 0.81 1.08 -7.51
N ASP A 139 0.90 1.77 -6.38
CA ASP A 139 1.40 3.15 -6.38
C ASP A 139 2.88 3.18 -6.80
N ASN A 140 3.22 4.14 -7.68
CA ASN A 140 4.55 4.31 -8.27
C ASN A 140 5.11 3.06 -8.98
N SER A 141 4.24 2.21 -9.55
CA SER A 141 4.67 1.05 -10.34
C SER A 141 4.83 1.37 -11.83
N ILE A 142 5.73 0.67 -12.53
CA ILE A 142 5.90 0.77 -13.99
C ILE A 142 5.96 -0.61 -14.64
N GLU A 143 5.27 -0.76 -15.76
CA GLU A 143 5.41 -1.89 -16.66
C GLU A 143 5.75 -1.42 -18.07
N ILE A 144 6.77 -2.06 -18.64
CA ILE A 144 7.29 -1.73 -19.97
C ILE A 144 6.83 -2.81 -20.93
N SER A 145 6.22 -2.37 -22.02
CA SER A 145 5.78 -3.26 -23.08
C SER A 145 6.92 -3.56 -24.04
N GLU A 146 7.15 -4.84 -24.33
CA GLU A 146 8.19 -5.28 -25.27
C GLU A 146 7.65 -5.42 -26.70
N THR A 147 6.34 -5.60 -26.84
CA THR A 147 5.67 -5.84 -28.12
C THR A 147 4.35 -5.07 -28.20
N HIS A 148 3.88 -4.76 -29.41
CA HIS A 148 2.65 -3.97 -29.63
C HIS A 148 1.36 -4.66 -29.11
N PHE A 149 1.37 -5.99 -29.00
CA PHE A 149 0.22 -6.81 -28.60
C PHE A 149 0.45 -7.52 -27.27
N GLU A 150 0.37 -6.75 -26.19
CA GLU A 150 0.50 -7.25 -24.83
C GLU A 150 -0.75 -6.97 -24.00
N ILE A 151 -0.98 -7.86 -23.04
CA ILE A 151 -2.04 -7.76 -22.06
C ILE A 151 -1.38 -7.63 -20.71
N PHE A 152 -1.61 -6.50 -20.05
CA PHE A 152 -1.28 -6.27 -18.66
C PHE A 152 -2.55 -6.47 -17.84
N GLN A 153 -2.58 -7.49 -16.99
CA GLN A 153 -3.74 -7.82 -16.20
C GLN A 153 -3.41 -7.77 -14.71
N TYR A 154 -4.02 -6.81 -14.02
CA TYR A 154 -3.97 -6.65 -12.58
C TYR A 154 -5.22 -7.28 -11.96
N ALA A 155 -5.06 -8.44 -11.32
CA ALA A 155 -6.11 -9.06 -10.52
C ALA A 155 -6.06 -8.47 -9.10
N ILE A 156 -7.12 -7.79 -8.70
CA ILE A 156 -7.17 -6.98 -7.48
C ILE A 156 -8.24 -7.54 -6.54
N SER A 157 -7.85 -7.88 -5.31
CA SER A 157 -8.76 -8.26 -4.24
C SER A 157 -8.93 -7.08 -3.28
N VAL A 158 -10.11 -6.46 -3.27
CA VAL A 158 -10.44 -5.28 -2.47
C VAL A 158 -11.03 -5.72 -1.13
N VAL A 159 -10.44 -5.25 -0.03
CA VAL A 159 -10.86 -5.53 1.34
C VAL A 159 -11.42 -4.26 1.99
N PRO A 160 -12.74 -4.21 2.26
CA PRO A 160 -13.36 -3.12 3.01
C PRO A 160 -12.70 -2.93 4.38
N THR A 161 -12.25 -1.71 4.65
CA THR A 161 -11.53 -1.36 5.88
C THR A 161 -12.23 -0.22 6.61
N THR A 162 -12.44 -0.39 7.91
CA THR A 162 -12.94 0.67 8.80
C THR A 162 -11.77 1.17 9.63
N TYR A 163 -11.34 2.41 9.39
CA TYR A 163 -10.31 3.06 10.17
C TYR A 163 -10.96 3.91 11.28
N VAL A 164 -10.51 3.74 12.51
CA VAL A 164 -10.96 4.49 13.68
C VAL A 164 -9.78 5.27 14.24
N ASP A 165 -9.84 6.59 14.12
CA ASP A 165 -8.86 7.52 14.69
C ASP A 165 -8.93 7.55 16.22
N ARG A 166 -7.89 8.09 16.87
CA ARG A 166 -7.78 8.35 18.31
C ARG A 166 -8.91 9.20 18.88
N ARG A 167 -9.55 10.02 18.05
CA ARG A 167 -10.73 10.84 18.40
C ARG A 167 -12.05 10.09 18.23
N ASN A 168 -12.01 8.78 17.95
CA ASN A 168 -13.16 7.95 17.58
C ASN A 168 -13.86 8.39 16.29
N ASN A 169 -13.16 9.09 15.39
CA ASN A 169 -13.68 9.34 14.05
C ASN A 169 -13.60 8.05 13.24
N VAL A 170 -14.70 7.69 12.59
CA VAL A 170 -14.79 6.48 11.77
C VAL A 170 -14.69 6.87 10.29
N LEU A 171 -13.75 6.24 9.59
CA LEU A 171 -13.51 6.41 8.16
C LEU A 171 -13.70 5.06 7.47
N LEU A 172 -14.60 5.00 6.50
CA LEU A 172 -14.79 3.83 5.65
C LEU A 172 -13.90 3.98 4.41
N THR A 173 -12.96 3.06 4.28
CA THR A 173 -11.96 3.02 3.21
C THR A 173 -11.77 1.58 2.74
N ASN A 174 -10.87 1.33 1.79
CA ASN A 174 -10.57 -0.01 1.34
C ASN A 174 -9.06 -0.17 1.20
N GLN A 175 -8.60 -1.37 1.51
CA GLN A 175 -7.27 -1.84 1.18
C GLN A 175 -7.39 -2.82 0.02
N TYR A 176 -6.30 -3.10 -0.68
CA TYR A 176 -6.33 -4.15 -1.69
C TYR A 176 -5.00 -4.88 -1.79
N ALA A 177 -5.08 -6.11 -2.29
CA ALA A 177 -3.94 -6.88 -2.76
C ALA A 177 -4.01 -7.00 -4.29
N VAL A 178 -2.85 -7.13 -4.93
CA VAL A 178 -2.77 -7.26 -6.40
C VAL A 178 -1.92 -8.47 -6.79
N THR A 179 -2.33 -9.12 -7.87
CA THR A 179 -1.55 -10.12 -8.60
C THR A 179 -1.39 -9.62 -10.03
N ASP A 180 -0.15 -9.45 -10.46
CA ASP A 180 0.20 -8.98 -11.80
C ASP A 180 0.41 -10.16 -12.74
N SER A 181 -0.20 -10.10 -13.92
CA SER A 181 0.02 -11.04 -15.01
C SER A 181 0.18 -10.27 -16.32
N HIS A 182 1.34 -10.42 -16.96
CA HIS A 182 1.57 -9.94 -18.31
C HIS A 182 1.62 -11.12 -19.29
N LYS A 183 0.98 -10.97 -20.45
CA LYS A 183 1.00 -11.98 -21.52
C LYS A 183 1.20 -11.33 -22.87
N ARG A 184 2.00 -11.98 -23.71
CA ARG A 184 2.32 -11.54 -25.06
C ARG A 184 1.55 -12.39 -26.05
N PHE A 185 0.97 -11.75 -27.06
CA PHE A 185 0.21 -12.44 -28.09
C PHE A 185 0.74 -12.05 -29.46
N LYS A 186 0.48 -12.95 -30.43
CA LYS A 186 0.55 -12.58 -31.83
C LYS A 186 -0.73 -11.82 -32.20
N GLU A 187 -0.59 -10.92 -33.16
CA GLU A 187 -1.68 -10.11 -33.70
C GLU A 187 -2.93 -10.95 -34.01
N GLY A 188 -4.12 -10.42 -33.69
CA GLY A 188 -5.42 -11.00 -34.06
C GLY A 188 -6.01 -12.05 -33.10
N HIS A 189 -5.28 -12.49 -32.07
CA HIS A 189 -5.82 -13.50 -31.14
C HIS A 189 -6.49 -12.92 -29.89
N THR A 190 -6.13 -11.71 -29.46
CA THR A 190 -6.71 -11.08 -28.28
C THR A 190 -6.60 -9.56 -28.35
N VAL A 191 -7.50 -8.90 -27.62
CA VAL A 191 -7.54 -7.46 -27.33
C VAL A 191 -6.32 -7.07 -26.48
N PRO A 192 -5.38 -6.28 -27.00
CA PRO A 192 -4.27 -5.76 -26.21
C PRO A 192 -4.74 -4.61 -25.32
N GLY A 193 -4.08 -4.42 -24.18
CA GLY A 193 -4.45 -3.36 -23.26
C GLY A 193 -4.05 -3.62 -21.81
N ILE A 194 -4.51 -2.71 -20.96
CA ILE A 194 -4.31 -2.75 -19.52
C ILE A 194 -5.66 -3.03 -18.87
N PHE A 195 -5.71 -4.05 -18.02
CA PHE A 195 -6.93 -4.58 -17.44
C PHE A 195 -6.81 -4.62 -15.92
N PHE A 196 -7.67 -3.89 -15.22
CA PHE A 196 -7.80 -3.94 -13.77
C PHE A 196 -9.05 -4.71 -13.41
N LYS A 197 -8.88 -5.99 -13.13
CA LYS A 197 -9.96 -6.87 -12.69
C LYS A 197 -10.02 -6.83 -11.17
N TYR A 198 -11.02 -6.18 -10.61
CA TYR A 198 -11.18 -6.08 -9.16
C TYR A 198 -12.40 -6.88 -8.67
N ASP A 199 -12.24 -7.53 -7.53
CA ASP A 199 -13.29 -8.21 -6.79
C ASP A 199 -13.29 -7.76 -5.33
N ILE A 200 -14.44 -7.82 -4.67
CA ILE A 200 -14.59 -7.40 -3.27
C ILE A 200 -14.59 -8.65 -2.40
N GLU A 201 -13.62 -8.74 -1.50
CA GLU A 201 -13.53 -9.83 -0.54
C GLU A 201 -14.65 -9.74 0.50
N PRO A 202 -15.25 -10.88 0.90
CA PRO A 202 -16.37 -10.92 1.85
C PRO A 202 -15.92 -10.70 3.32
N ILE A 203 -14.72 -10.18 3.55
CA ILE A 203 -14.16 -9.89 4.87
C ILE A 203 -14.01 -8.38 5.06
N SER A 204 -14.11 -7.92 6.30
CA SER A 204 -13.86 -6.51 6.63
C SER A 204 -12.81 -6.42 7.73
N VAL A 205 -11.92 -5.43 7.61
CA VAL A 205 -10.84 -5.18 8.56
C VAL A 205 -11.13 -3.91 9.33
N GLN A 206 -11.00 -3.94 10.65
CA GLN A 206 -11.10 -2.74 11.47
C GLN A 206 -9.72 -2.38 12.03
N ILE A 207 -9.22 -1.21 11.66
CA ILE A 207 -7.97 -0.66 12.18
C ILE A 207 -8.33 0.42 13.19
N SER A 208 -7.96 0.22 14.45
CA SER A 208 -8.13 1.24 15.49
C SER A 208 -6.77 1.81 15.87
N GLU A 209 -6.64 3.13 15.78
CA GLU A 209 -5.44 3.81 16.26
C GLU A 209 -5.52 3.92 17.77
N THR A 210 -4.82 3.01 18.45
CA THR A 210 -4.72 3.05 19.90
C THR A 210 -3.82 4.20 20.35
N ARG A 211 -4.25 4.91 21.38
CA ARG A 211 -3.42 5.92 22.04
C ARG A 211 -2.16 5.23 22.58
N GLN A 212 -1.00 5.62 22.06
CA GLN A 212 0.31 5.32 22.66
C GLN A 212 0.22 5.55 24.17
N GLN A 213 0.75 4.60 24.95
CA GLN A 213 0.67 4.60 26.41
C GLN A 213 0.99 5.99 26.95
N SER A 214 0.13 6.51 27.84
CA SER A 214 0.31 7.86 28.36
C SER A 214 1.66 8.00 29.07
N PHE A 215 2.17 9.22 29.15
CA PHE A 215 3.38 9.51 29.93
C PHE A 215 3.30 9.00 31.38
N LEU A 216 2.09 8.90 31.94
CA LEU A 216 1.87 8.30 33.26
C LEU A 216 2.18 6.80 33.27
N HIS A 217 1.85 6.06 32.22
CA HIS A 217 2.23 4.65 32.10
C HIS A 217 3.75 4.47 32.07
N PHE A 218 4.49 5.40 31.43
CA PHE A 218 5.94 5.42 31.47
C PHE A 218 6.47 5.70 32.88
N LEU A 219 5.93 6.69 33.60
CA LEU A 219 6.32 6.99 34.98
C LEU A 219 6.05 5.81 35.93
N VAL A 220 4.89 5.17 35.82
CA VAL A 220 4.58 3.96 36.61
C VAL A 220 5.58 2.85 36.34
N ARG A 221 5.95 2.63 35.06
CA ARG A 221 7.01 1.67 34.71
C ARG A 221 8.37 2.08 35.27
N LEU A 222 8.74 3.36 35.21
CA LEU A 222 10.00 3.86 35.73
C LEU A 222 10.11 3.67 37.25
N CYS A 223 9.06 4.04 37.99
CA CYS A 223 8.98 3.81 39.44
C CYS A 223 9.04 2.32 39.77
N GLY A 224 8.38 1.46 38.97
CA GLY A 224 8.46 0.01 39.12
C GLY A 224 9.87 -0.54 38.92
N ILE A 225 10.63 -0.03 37.94
CA ILE A 225 12.02 -0.42 37.70
C ILE A 225 12.92 0.02 38.86
N ILE A 226 12.78 1.27 39.33
CA ILE A 226 13.59 1.80 40.45
C ILE A 226 13.27 1.02 41.74
N GLY A 227 12.00 0.86 42.07
CA GLY A 227 11.57 0.10 43.25
C GLY A 227 12.00 -1.36 43.19
N GLY A 228 11.84 -2.00 42.03
CA GLY A 228 12.31 -3.37 41.80
C GLY A 228 13.82 -3.50 41.99
N SER A 229 14.61 -2.55 41.50
CA SER A 229 16.07 -2.56 41.66
C SER A 229 16.53 -2.44 43.12
N ALA A 230 15.86 -1.62 43.92
CA ALA A 230 16.19 -1.45 45.33
C ALA A 230 15.88 -2.73 46.14
N VAL A 231 14.74 -3.37 45.86
CA VAL A 231 14.32 -4.61 46.52
C VAL A 231 15.25 -5.77 46.14
N THR A 232 15.61 -5.91 44.87
CA THR A 232 16.50 -6.99 44.42
C THR A 232 17.90 -6.86 45.00
N VAL A 233 18.48 -5.64 45.03
CA VAL A 233 19.77 -5.39 45.67
C VAL A 233 19.71 -5.72 47.17
N GLY A 234 18.66 -5.30 47.87
CA GLY A 234 18.47 -5.63 49.28
C GLY A 234 18.31 -7.13 49.56
N ALA A 235 17.57 -7.84 48.70
CA ALA A 235 17.38 -9.29 48.81
C ALA A 235 18.69 -10.07 48.56
N ILE A 236 19.44 -9.69 47.54
CA ILE A 236 20.75 -10.30 47.22
C ILE A 236 21.73 -10.08 48.38
N TYR A 237 21.79 -8.86 48.92
CA TYR A 237 22.66 -8.55 50.07
C TYR A 237 22.30 -9.40 51.30
N ARG A 238 21.01 -9.55 51.61
CA ARG A 238 20.55 -10.43 52.70
C ARG A 238 20.90 -11.89 52.46
N LEU A 239 20.75 -12.38 51.22
CA LEU A 239 21.08 -13.76 50.86
C LEU A 239 22.59 -14.04 51.01
N ILE A 240 23.44 -13.13 50.54
CA ILE A 240 24.90 -13.24 50.66
C ILE A 240 25.32 -13.20 52.13
N ASN A 241 24.80 -12.26 52.92
CA ASN A 241 25.10 -12.20 54.35
C ASN A 241 24.65 -13.47 55.06
N PHE A 242 23.44 -13.98 54.79
CA PHE A 242 22.96 -15.23 55.36
C PHE A 242 23.87 -16.42 55.03
N ALA A 243 24.34 -16.51 53.78
CA ALA A 243 25.27 -17.55 53.35
C ALA A 243 26.65 -17.44 54.02
N LEU A 244 27.15 -16.22 54.27
CA LEU A 244 28.46 -15.97 54.88
C LEU A 244 28.46 -16.09 56.41
N THR A 245 27.40 -15.65 57.10
CA THR A 245 27.34 -15.63 58.58
C THR A 245 26.48 -16.74 59.18
N GLY A 246 25.88 -17.60 58.35
CA GLY A 246 25.08 -18.75 58.80
C GLY A 246 23.85 -18.37 59.63
N GLY A 247 23.36 -17.14 59.48
CA GLY A 247 22.15 -16.64 60.18
C GLY A 247 22.40 -15.96 61.54
N ARG A 248 23.64 -15.57 61.90
CA ARG A 248 23.89 -14.73 63.09
C ARG A 248 23.69 -13.24 62.72
N GLU A 249 22.67 -12.59 63.29
CA GLU A 249 22.35 -11.17 63.01
C GLU A 249 23.24 -10.20 63.79
N ASP A 250 23.84 -9.22 63.10
CA ASP A 250 24.60 -8.13 63.73
C ASP A 250 23.65 -6.98 64.16
N PRO A 251 23.53 -6.67 65.47
CA PRO A 251 22.54 -5.72 65.99
C PRO A 251 22.84 -4.24 65.65
N LYS A 252 23.96 -3.93 65.00
CA LYS A 252 24.36 -2.55 64.67
C LYS A 252 23.84 -2.04 63.32
N LEU A 253 23.22 -2.89 62.50
CA LEU A 253 22.79 -2.51 61.14
C LEU A 253 21.34 -1.97 61.08
N TYR A 254 20.49 -2.34 62.04
CA TYR A 254 19.09 -1.88 62.12
C TYR A 254 18.96 -0.40 62.55
N THR A 255 19.94 0.14 63.27
CA THR A 255 19.94 1.55 63.68
C THR A 255 20.28 2.52 62.54
N ALA A 256 21.06 2.09 61.55
CA ALA A 256 21.41 2.92 60.39
C ALA A 256 20.23 3.09 59.41
N THR A 257 19.45 2.03 59.17
CA THR A 257 18.28 2.08 58.29
C THR A 257 17.10 2.84 58.92
N HIS A 258 16.95 2.77 60.25
CA HIS A 258 15.90 3.52 60.97
C HIS A 258 16.17 5.04 61.01
N ASN A 259 17.43 5.48 60.97
CA ASN A 259 17.77 6.92 60.89
C ASN A 259 17.66 7.48 59.46
N MET A 260 17.82 6.65 58.43
CA MET A 260 17.73 7.09 57.03
C MET A 260 16.28 7.31 56.56
N MET A 261 15.30 6.60 57.14
CA MET A 261 13.86 6.81 56.85
C MET A 261 13.21 7.97 57.61
N ARG A 262 13.91 8.55 58.61
CA ARG A 262 13.39 9.69 59.40
C ARG A 262 13.87 11.06 58.91
N GLY A 263 14.71 11.08 57.88
CA GLY A 263 15.36 12.28 57.32
C GLY A 263 14.92 12.66 55.91
N VAL A 264 13.78 12.13 55.43
CA VAL A 264 13.09 12.57 54.20
C VAL A 264 11.70 13.06 54.57
#